data_AF-A0A645FJD9-F1
#
_entry.id   AF-A0A645FJD9-F1
#
_cell.length_a   1.000
_cell.length_b   1.000
_cell.length_c   1.000
_cell.angle_alpha   90.00
_cell.angle_beta   90.00
_cell.angle_gamma   90.00
#
_symmetry.space_group_name_H-M   'P 1'
#
loop_
_entity.id
_entity.type
_entity.pdbx_description
1 polymer ?
#
loop_
_entity_poly.entity_id
_entity_poly.type
_entity_poly.pdbx_seq_one_letter_code
_entity_poly.pdbx_strand_id
1 'polypeptide(L)'
;MEKWDGFIQEIKNRKKMKLRTYLALCKPAIVDGEKIMLCFTRQDSFSKEAVERADTKKEIEEIACEYFSKPIKIKAIFEDEAGKLDDEVKDDAKVDDIVKKAIELFGEDLVEVVEED
;
A
#
# COMPACT_ATOMS: atom_id res chain seq x y z
N MET A 1 -4.26 10.07 -8.55
CA MET A 1 -2.78 10.08 -8.65
C MET A 1 -2.15 11.29 -7.98
N GLU A 2 -2.61 12.53 -8.20
CA GLU A 2 -1.94 13.76 -7.72
C GLU A 2 -1.55 13.79 -6.22
N LYS A 3 -2.34 13.15 -5.35
CA LYS A 3 -2.01 13.10 -3.91
C LYS A 3 -0.87 12.13 -3.57
N TRP A 4 -0.68 11.08 -4.36
CA TRP A 4 0.39 10.10 -4.14
C TRP A 4 1.75 10.67 -4.52
N ASP A 5 1.85 11.36 -5.66
CA ASP A 5 3.09 12.02 -6.05
C ASP A 5 3.53 13.06 -5.01
N GLY A 6 2.58 13.80 -4.45
CA GLY A 6 2.82 14.69 -3.31
C GLY A 6 3.30 13.96 -2.05
N PHE A 7 2.74 12.78 -1.76
CA PHE A 7 3.21 11.94 -0.65
C PHE A 7 4.65 11.43 -0.87
N ILE A 8 4.99 10.98 -2.08
CA ILE A 8 6.37 10.59 -2.42
C ILE A 8 7.33 11.79 -2.31
N GLN A 9 6.87 12.98 -2.68
CA GLN A 9 7.64 14.22 -2.50
C GLN A 9 7.81 14.56 -1.01
N GLU A 10 6.82 14.31 -0.16
CA GLU A 10 6.94 14.49 1.28
C GLU A 10 7.97 13.53 1.90
N ILE A 11 7.97 12.26 1.51
CA ILE A 11 9.01 11.29 1.90
C ILE A 11 10.41 11.80 1.52
N LYS A 12 10.53 12.40 0.32
CA LYS A 12 11.78 13.03 -0.14
C LYS A 12 12.17 14.23 0.75
N ASN A 13 11.23 15.10 1.10
CA ASN A 13 11.46 16.27 1.95
C ASN A 13 11.96 15.86 3.35
N ARG A 14 11.43 14.76 3.88
CA ARG A 14 11.86 14.14 5.15
C ARG A 14 13.20 13.39 5.06
N LYS A 15 13.87 13.44 3.91
CA LYS A 15 15.15 12.77 3.62
C LYS A 15 15.10 11.24 3.76
N LYS A 16 13.91 10.64 3.64
CA LYS A 16 13.70 9.19 3.75
C LYS A 16 13.94 8.49 2.40
N MET A 17 15.18 8.61 1.89
CA MET A 17 15.53 8.14 0.53
C MET A 17 15.31 6.64 0.35
N LYS A 18 15.55 5.83 1.39
CA LYS A 18 15.30 4.38 1.38
C LYS A 18 13.82 4.07 1.08
N LEU A 19 12.89 4.71 1.80
CA LEU A 19 11.46 4.52 1.60
C LEU A 19 11.02 4.99 0.22
N ARG A 20 11.55 6.13 -0.24
CA ARG A 20 11.29 6.64 -1.59
C ARG A 20 11.70 5.63 -2.66
N THR A 21 12.86 4.99 -2.51
CA THR A 21 13.32 3.97 -3.47
C THR A 21 12.36 2.79 -3.53
N TYR A 22 11.88 2.29 -2.39
CA TYR A 22 10.93 1.19 -2.38
C TYR A 22 9.59 1.56 -3.00
N LEU A 23 9.04 2.72 -2.61
CA LEU A 23 7.72 3.15 -3.06
C LEU A 23 7.71 3.61 -4.52
N ALA A 24 8.86 3.99 -5.10
CA ALA A 24 8.97 4.33 -6.52
C ALA A 24 8.76 3.12 -7.46
N LEU A 25 8.83 1.90 -6.94
CA LEU A 25 8.67 0.66 -7.72
C LEU A 25 7.27 0.07 -7.64
N CYS A 26 6.34 0.74 -6.96
CA CYS A 26 4.97 0.25 -6.82
C CYS A 26 3.94 1.16 -7.49
N LYS A 27 2.80 0.58 -7.86
CA LYS A 27 1.59 1.31 -8.22
C LYS A 27 0.64 1.33 -7.01
N PRO A 28 0.24 2.50 -6.51
CA PRO A 28 -0.73 2.58 -5.42
C PRO A 28 -2.16 2.35 -5.92
N ALA A 29 -2.94 1.56 -5.19
CA ALA A 29 -4.38 1.45 -5.34
C ALA A 29 -5.07 1.86 -4.03
N ILE A 30 -5.88 2.91 -4.08
CA ILE A 30 -6.62 3.44 -2.91
C ILE A 30 -7.97 2.75 -2.87
N VAL A 31 -8.28 2.09 -1.75
CA VAL A 31 -9.45 1.21 -1.64
C VAL A 31 -10.65 1.95 -1.03
N ASP A 32 -10.46 2.63 0.10
CA ASP A 32 -11.51 3.35 0.83
C ASP A 32 -11.04 4.72 1.36
N GLY A 33 -9.85 5.17 0.95
CA GLY A 33 -9.23 6.42 1.38
C GLY A 33 -8.45 6.35 2.69
N GLU A 34 -8.48 5.20 3.37
CA GLU A 34 -7.68 4.88 4.56
C GLU A 34 -6.75 3.69 4.30
N LYS A 35 -7.15 2.77 3.43
CA LYS A 35 -6.34 1.63 3.01
C LYS A 35 -5.70 1.86 1.65
N ILE A 36 -4.40 1.62 1.58
CA ILE A 36 -3.60 1.74 0.35
C ILE A 36 -2.93 0.39 0.06
N MET A 37 -3.23 -0.16 -1.10
CA MET A 37 -2.54 -1.32 -1.64
C MET A 37 -1.35 -0.84 -2.47
N LEU A 38 -0.17 -1.40 -2.22
CA LEU A 38 1.06 -1.10 -2.95
C LEU A 38 1.38 -2.30 -3.85
N CYS A 39 1.07 -2.17 -5.13
CA CYS A 39 1.20 -3.25 -6.09
C CYS A 39 2.62 -3.24 -6.70
N PHE A 40 3.35 -4.34 -6.51
CA PHE A 40 4.70 -4.54 -7.03
C PHE A 40 4.73 -5.61 -8.12
N THR A 41 5.65 -5.50 -9.08
CA THR A 41 5.92 -6.62 -9.97
C THR A 41 6.70 -7.71 -9.23
N ARG A 42 6.72 -8.94 -9.76
CA ARG A 42 7.54 -10.04 -9.19
C ARG A 42 9.04 -9.72 -9.21
N GLN A 43 9.51 -8.84 -10.09
CA GLN A 43 10.90 -8.39 -10.16
C GLN A 43 11.28 -7.47 -8.98
N ASP A 44 10.28 -6.83 -8.36
CA ASP A 44 10.46 -5.89 -7.25
C ASP A 44 10.21 -6.54 -5.88
N SER A 45 10.29 -7.87 -5.80
CA SER A 45 10.00 -8.65 -4.58
C SER A 45 10.76 -8.17 -3.35
N PHE A 46 12.03 -7.78 -3.51
CA PHE A 46 12.84 -7.23 -2.43
C PHE A 46 12.22 -5.95 -1.83
N SER A 47 11.71 -5.06 -2.67
CA SER A 47 11.09 -3.81 -2.21
C SER A 47 9.72 -4.07 -1.58
N LYS A 48 8.94 -5.00 -2.14
CA LYS A 48 7.69 -5.48 -1.54
C LYS A 48 7.93 -6.03 -0.13
N GLU A 49 8.92 -6.91 0.03
CA GLU A 49 9.29 -7.47 1.33
C GLU A 49 9.82 -6.41 2.30
N ALA A 50 10.63 -5.47 1.81
CA ALA A 50 11.16 -4.40 2.64
C ALA A 50 10.05 -3.50 3.19
N VAL A 51 9.03 -3.18 2.38
CA VAL A 51 7.87 -2.38 2.80
C VAL A 51 7.01 -3.11 3.84
N GLU A 52 6.88 -4.43 3.76
CA GLU A 52 6.10 -5.21 4.74
C GLU A 52 6.83 -5.47 6.07
N ARG A 53 8.11 -5.14 6.19
CA ARG A 53 8.81 -5.23 7.49
C ARG A 53 8.18 -4.26 8.48
N ALA A 54 7.92 -4.73 9.70
CA ALA A 54 7.14 -3.99 10.70
C ALA A 54 7.63 -2.54 10.94
N ASP A 55 8.94 -2.33 11.01
CA ASP A 55 9.56 -1.01 11.19
C ASP A 55 9.31 -0.08 10.00
N THR A 56 9.52 -0.60 8.79
CA THR A 56 9.40 0.12 7.52
C THR A 56 7.94 0.42 7.22
N LYS A 57 7.06 -0.58 7.41
CA LYS A 57 5.60 -0.44 7.27
C LYS A 57 5.06 0.64 8.18
N LYS A 58 5.39 0.56 9.48
CA LYS A 58 4.96 1.53 10.48
C LYS A 58 5.44 2.94 10.16
N GLU A 59 6.70 3.10 9.74
CA GLU A 59 7.24 4.41 9.35
C GLU A 59 6.51 5.01 8.15
N ILE A 60 6.18 4.20 7.13
CA ILE A 60 5.41 4.66 5.97
C ILE A 60 3.99 5.06 6.40
N GLU A 61 3.33 4.23 7.22
CA GLU A 61 1.98 4.51 7.75
C GLU A 61 1.95 5.79 8.59
N GLU A 62 2.93 6.03 9.45
CA GLU A 62 3.02 7.25 10.26
C GLU A 62 3.14 8.51 9.38
N ILE A 63 4.04 8.50 8.39
CA ILE A 63 4.19 9.63 7.46
C ILE A 63 2.90 9.83 6.65
N ALA A 64 2.26 8.74 6.21
CA ALA A 64 1.02 8.81 5.47
C ALA A 64 -0.11 9.37 6.34
N CYS A 65 -0.20 8.95 7.60
CA CYS A 65 -1.21 9.46 8.53
C CYS A 65 -1.10 10.97 8.71
N GLU A 66 0.13 11.47 8.88
CA GLU A 66 0.38 12.90 9.00
C GLU A 66 0.05 13.66 7.71
N TYR A 67 0.50 13.15 6.56
CA TYR A 67 0.31 13.81 5.27
C TYR A 67 -1.15 13.85 4.83
N PHE A 68 -1.89 12.76 5.02
CA PHE A 68 -3.30 12.66 4.64
C PHE A 68 -4.27 13.10 5.74
N SER A 69 -3.78 13.32 6.96
CA SER A 69 -4.60 13.64 8.15
C SER A 69 -5.72 12.61 8.39
N LYS A 70 -5.38 11.33 8.19
CA LYS A 70 -6.30 10.17 8.29
C LYS A 70 -5.55 8.94 8.80
N PRO A 71 -6.20 7.96 9.44
CA PRO A 71 -5.55 6.70 9.77
C PRO A 71 -5.27 5.92 8.47
N ILE A 72 -4.02 5.95 8.00
CA ILE A 72 -3.62 5.22 6.79
C ILE A 72 -3.03 3.87 7.17
N LYS A 73 -3.51 2.82 6.50
CA LYS A 73 -2.94 1.47 6.53
C LYS A 73 -2.47 1.07 5.15
N ILE A 74 -1.32 0.39 5.09
CA ILE A 74 -0.75 -0.08 3.83
C ILE A 74 -0.66 -1.60 3.78
N LYS A 75 -0.72 -2.15 2.58
CA LYS A 75 -0.39 -3.55 2.32
C LYS A 75 0.31 -3.66 0.97
N ALA A 76 1.45 -4.32 0.94
CA ALA A 76 2.18 -4.59 -0.29
C ALA A 76 1.82 -5.97 -0.83
N ILE A 77 1.50 -6.02 -2.12
CA ILE A 77 1.12 -7.25 -2.84
C ILE A 77 1.80 -7.29 -4.19
N PHE A 78 1.76 -8.44 -4.85
CA PHE A 78 2.14 -8.50 -6.26
C PHE A 78 0.99 -8.12 -7.18
N GLU A 79 1.29 -7.49 -8.32
CA GLU A 79 0.27 -7.06 -9.30
C GLU A 79 -0.60 -8.23 -9.80
N ASP A 80 -0.03 -9.43 -9.92
CA ASP A 80 -0.76 -10.64 -10.31
C ASP A 80 -1.68 -11.19 -9.19
N GLU A 81 -1.47 -10.79 -7.94
CA GLU A 81 -2.32 -11.12 -6.78
C GLU A 81 -3.52 -10.16 -6.64
N ALA A 82 -3.43 -8.98 -7.26
CA ALA A 82 -4.51 -7.99 -7.27
C ALA A 82 -5.64 -8.32 -8.26
N GLY A 83 -5.51 -9.42 -9.02
CA GLY A 83 -6.31 -9.68 -10.22
C GLY A 83 -5.69 -8.99 -11.45
N LYS A 84 -5.91 -9.54 -12.65
CA LYS A 84 -5.19 -9.17 -13.90
C LYS A 84 -5.11 -7.65 -14.12
N LEU A 85 -3.97 -7.07 -13.76
CA LEU A 85 -3.53 -5.71 -14.08
C LEU A 85 -2.90 -5.65 -15.49
N ASP A 86 -3.51 -6.32 -16.47
CA ASP A 86 -3.18 -6.01 -17.86
C ASP A 86 -3.88 -4.70 -18.25
N ASP A 87 -3.06 -3.79 -18.76
CA ASP A 87 -3.43 -2.54 -19.39
C ASP A 87 -4.47 -2.79 -20.49
N GLU A 88 -5.39 -1.83 -20.62
CA GLU A 88 -6.58 -1.82 -21.47
C GLU A 88 -7.86 -2.39 -20.82
N VAL A 89 -8.97 -1.73 -21.13
CA VAL A 89 -10.33 -1.89 -20.60
C VAL A 89 -10.59 -1.20 -19.24
N LYS A 90 -11.23 -0.02 -19.34
CA LYS A 90 -12.06 0.59 -18.30
C LYS A 90 -13.25 -0.35 -18.06
N ASP A 91 -13.25 -1.08 -16.95
CA ASP A 91 -14.39 -1.92 -16.58
C ASP A 91 -14.59 -1.84 -15.07
N ASP A 92 -15.82 -1.51 -14.65
CA ASP A 92 -16.21 -1.36 -13.25
C ASP A 92 -15.97 -2.64 -12.42
N ALA A 93 -15.94 -3.81 -13.08
CA ALA A 93 -15.64 -5.10 -12.47
C ALA A 93 -14.21 -5.20 -11.88
N LYS A 94 -13.24 -4.41 -12.37
CA LYS A 94 -11.84 -4.47 -11.91
C LYS A 94 -11.63 -3.80 -10.54
N VAL A 95 -12.43 -2.79 -10.23
CA VAL A 95 -12.38 -2.11 -8.92
C VAL A 95 -12.85 -3.06 -7.82
N ASP A 96 -13.87 -3.87 -8.10
CA ASP A 96 -14.43 -4.82 -7.14
C ASP A 96 -13.41 -5.88 -6.68
N ASP A 97 -12.54 -6.36 -7.56
CA ASP A 97 -11.57 -7.40 -7.20
C ASP A 97 -10.45 -6.87 -6.29
N ILE A 98 -9.97 -5.66 -6.55
CA ILE A 98 -9.00 -4.98 -5.65
C ILE A 98 -9.63 -4.72 -4.28
N VAL A 99 -10.90 -4.29 -4.25
CA VAL A 99 -11.64 -4.04 -3.02
C VAL A 99 -11.83 -5.34 -2.22
N LYS A 100 -12.26 -6.43 -2.86
CA LYS A 100 -12.37 -7.75 -2.20
C LYS A 100 -11.02 -8.20 -1.63
N LYS A 101 -9.95 -8.08 -2.42
CA LYS A 101 -8.61 -8.46 -1.97
C LYS A 101 -8.15 -7.64 -0.79
N ALA A 102 -8.45 -6.34 -0.77
CA ALA A 102 -8.18 -5.50 0.37
C ALA A 102 -9.00 -5.90 1.61
N ILE A 103 -10.27 -6.27 1.45
CA ILE A 103 -11.08 -6.78 2.57
C ILE A 103 -10.45 -8.04 3.17
N GLU A 104 -9.99 -8.98 2.34
CA GLU A 104 -9.28 -10.18 2.81
C GLU A 104 -8.01 -9.81 3.58
N LEU A 105 -7.11 -9.05 2.94
CA LEU A 105 -5.77 -8.80 3.45
C LEU A 105 -5.72 -7.87 4.68
N PHE A 106 -6.59 -6.86 4.72
CA PHE A 106 -6.69 -5.98 5.88
C PHE A 106 -7.63 -6.54 6.96
N GLY A 107 -8.54 -7.45 6.61
CA GLY A 107 -9.39 -8.15 7.57
C GLY A 107 -8.62 -9.16 8.41
N GLU A 108 -7.64 -9.85 7.82
CA GLU A 108 -6.73 -10.74 8.55
C GLU A 108 -5.84 -9.99 9.54
N ASP A 109 -5.36 -8.79 9.19
CA ASP A 109 -4.52 -7.95 10.07
C ASP A 109 -5.28 -7.40 11.31
N LEU A 110 -6.63 -7.43 11.32
CA LEU A 110 -7.44 -6.99 12.48
C LEU A 110 -7.64 -8.08 13.54
N VAL A 111 -7.29 -9.34 13.26
CA VAL A 111 -7.39 -10.47 14.20
C VAL A 111 -6.06 -10.62 14.96
N GLU A 112 -5.55 -9.54 15.54
CA GLU A 112 -4.51 -9.64 16.58
C GLU A 112 -5.19 -9.99 17.91
N VAL A 113 -4.77 -11.11 18.49
CA VAL A 113 -5.33 -11.75 19.68
C VAL A 113 -5.38 -10.78 20.86
N VAL A 114 -6.58 -10.51 21.38
CA VAL A 114 -6.72 -9.95 22.73
C VAL A 114 -6.43 -11.11 23.69
N GLU A 115 -5.25 -11.11 24.31
CA GLU A 115 -5.06 -11.94 25.51
C GLU A 115 -6.00 -11.34 26.58
N GLU A 116 -7.11 -12.01 26.86
CA GLU A 116 -7.89 -11.78 28.07
C GLU A 116 -7.00 -12.18 29.27
N ASP A 117 -6.72 -11.22 30.16
CA ASP A 117 -5.96 -11.38 31.40
C ASP A 117 -6.43 -12.57 32.28
#